data_AF-A0A1I7GTR8-F1
#
_entry.id   AF-A0A1I7GTR8-F1
#
_cell.length_a   1.000
_cell.length_b   1.000
_cell.length_c   1.000
_cell.angle_alpha   90.00
_cell.angle_beta   90.00
_cell.angle_gamma   90.00
#
_symmetry.space_group_name_H-M   'P 1'
#
loop_
_entity.id
_entity.type
_entity.pdbx_description
1 polymer ?
#
loop_
_entity_poly.entity_id
_entity_poly.type
_entity_poly.pdbx_seq_one_letter_code
_entity_poly.pdbx_strand_id
1 'polypeptide(L)'
;MDPADLEAAGRLLSDDPEGWKRPLARLLGPLHPDGPRESLDPRGVDRWHSGAREVPAWVGPALARLLEAHASALEAEAAAARAVAARIAG
;
A
#
# COMPACT_ATOMS: atom_id res chain seq x y z
N MET A 1 0.84 15.32 1.89
CA MET A 1 0.98 14.18 0.96
C MET A 1 0.42 14.64 -0.35
N ASP A 2 1.21 14.57 -1.40
CA ASP A 2 0.76 14.92 -2.74
C ASP A 2 0.15 13.69 -3.47
N PRO A 3 -0.54 13.89 -4.60
CA PRO A 3 -1.09 12.77 -5.36
C PRO A 3 -0.06 11.81 -5.96
N ALA A 4 1.18 12.26 -6.18
CA ALA A 4 2.24 11.44 -6.76
C ALA A 4 2.77 10.43 -5.72
N ASP A 5 2.95 10.86 -4.47
CA ASP A 5 3.28 9.99 -3.34
C ASP A 5 2.19 8.94 -3.11
N LEU A 6 0.91 9.34 -3.22
CA LEU A 6 -0.23 8.43 -3.08
C LEU A 6 -0.21 7.34 -4.17
N GLU A 7 0.06 7.72 -5.42
CA GLU A 7 0.18 6.78 -6.52
C GLU A 7 1.39 5.86 -6.36
N ALA A 8 2.55 6.40 -6.00
CA ALA A 8 3.75 5.61 -5.75
C ALA A 8 3.52 4.57 -4.65
N ALA A 9 2.93 4.99 -3.53
CA ALA A 9 2.58 4.09 -2.43
C ALA A 9 1.58 3.01 -2.88
N GLY A 10 0.53 3.42 -3.61
CA GLY A 10 -0.48 2.49 -4.13
C GLY A 10 0.11 1.40 -5.01
N ARG A 11 0.98 1.79 -5.96
CA ARG A 11 1.64 0.87 -6.90
C ARG A 11 2.59 -0.10 -6.20
N LEU A 12 3.30 0.35 -5.17
CA LEU A 12 4.20 -0.52 -4.39
C LEU A 12 3.41 -1.54 -3.57
N LEU A 13 2.24 -1.15 -3.06
CA LEU A 13 1.42 -1.98 -2.18
C LEU A 13 0.42 -2.88 -2.93
N SER A 14 0.44 -2.93 -4.26
CA SER A 14 -0.46 -3.77 -5.05
C SER A 14 0.28 -4.75 -5.96
N ASP A 15 -0.30 -5.95 -6.10
CA ASP A 15 0.16 -6.94 -7.07
C ASP A 15 -0.12 -6.52 -8.53
N ASP A 16 -1.07 -5.59 -8.72
CA ASP A 16 -1.42 -4.97 -9.98
C ASP A 16 -1.15 -3.45 -9.89
N PRO A 17 0.01 -2.97 -10.38
CA PRO A 17 0.36 -1.56 -10.32
C PRO A 17 -0.53 -0.65 -11.16
N GLU A 18 -1.25 -1.15 -12.17
CA GLU A 18 -2.19 -0.33 -12.94
C GLU A 18 -3.54 -0.23 -12.22
N GLY A 19 -3.95 -1.30 -11.54
CA GLY A 19 -5.17 -1.40 -10.73
C GLY A 19 -5.06 -0.95 -9.27
N TRP A 20 -4.00 -0.23 -8.88
CA TRP A 20 -3.58 0.02 -7.49
C TRP A 20 -4.63 0.64 -6.55
N LYS A 21 -5.59 1.40 -7.08
CA LYS A 21 -6.55 2.19 -6.27
C LYS A 21 -7.50 1.33 -5.43
N ARG A 22 -7.97 0.20 -5.97
CA ARG A 22 -8.87 -0.71 -5.25
C ARG A 22 -8.14 -1.46 -4.12
N PRO A 23 -6.97 -2.08 -4.36
CA PRO A 23 -6.12 -2.59 -3.29
C PRO A 23 -5.83 -1.56 -2.21
N LEU A 24 -5.47 -0.33 -2.59
CA LEU A 24 -5.18 0.72 -1.63
C LEU A 24 -6.38 1.06 -0.73
N ALA A 25 -7.59 1.13 -1.30
CA ALA A 25 -8.81 1.35 -0.54
C ALA A 25 -9.06 0.24 0.49
N ARG A 26 -8.76 -1.02 0.16
CA ARG A 26 -8.86 -2.16 1.07
C ARG A 26 -7.81 -2.10 2.18
N LEU A 27 -6.56 -1.80 1.84
CA LEU A 27 -5.46 -1.70 2.81
C LEU A 27 -5.69 -0.59 3.84
N LEU A 28 -6.26 0.54 3.41
CA LEU A 28 -6.56 1.67 4.29
C LEU A 28 -7.82 1.47 5.16
N GLY A 29 -8.75 0.60 4.76
CA GLY A 29 -10.01 0.37 5.47
C GLY A 29 -9.81 0.01 6.97
N PRO A 30 -8.99 -1.00 7.30
CA PRO A 30 -8.72 -1.40 8.68
C PRO A 30 -8.05 -0.31 9.53
N LEU A 31 -7.42 0.70 8.90
CA LEU A 31 -6.69 1.77 9.57
C LEU A 31 -7.51 3.06 9.74
N HIS A 32 -8.79 3.03 9.38
CA HIS A 32 -9.64 4.22 9.40
C HIS A 32 -9.86 4.74 10.85
N PRO A 33 -9.72 6.07 11.10
CA PRO A 33 -9.79 6.64 12.46
C PRO A 33 -11.14 6.45 13.15
N ASP A 34 -12.25 6.54 12.42
CA ASP A 34 -13.60 6.31 12.96
C ASP A 34 -13.97 4.83 13.16
N GLY A 35 -12.97 3.93 13.07
CA GLY A 35 -13.14 2.50 13.24
C GLY A 35 -12.84 1.69 11.98
N PRO A 36 -12.31 0.46 12.16
CA PRO A 36 -11.88 -0.39 11.07
C PRO A 36 -13.06 -0.78 10.17
N ARG A 37 -12.79 -0.88 8.87
CA ARG A 37 -13.75 -1.34 7.85
C ARG A 37 -13.04 -2.19 6.81
N GLU A 38 -13.79 -3.02 6.10
CA GLU A 38 -13.22 -3.90 5.07
C GLU A 38 -12.51 -3.12 3.95
N SER A 39 -13.07 -1.97 3.55
CA SER A 39 -12.50 -1.11 2.51
C SER A 39 -13.03 0.32 2.63
N LEU A 40 -12.25 1.27 2.11
CA LEU A 40 -12.77 2.59 1.74
C LEU A 40 -13.57 2.52 0.43
N ASP A 41 -14.34 3.57 0.13
CA ASP A 41 -14.89 3.78 -1.22
C ASP A 41 -13.74 4.06 -2.20
N PRO A 42 -13.53 3.23 -3.24
CA PRO A 42 -12.47 3.45 -4.23
C PRO A 42 -12.56 4.79 -4.95
N ARG A 43 -13.77 5.36 -5.10
CA ARG A 43 -13.96 6.70 -5.68
C ARG A 43 -13.34 7.79 -4.81
N GLY A 44 -13.14 7.53 -3.52
CA GLY A 44 -12.39 8.39 -2.61
C GLY A 44 -10.94 8.50 -3.05
N VAL A 45 -10.29 7.35 -3.29
CA VAL A 45 -8.90 7.28 -3.76
C VAL A 45 -8.75 7.93 -5.14
N ASP A 46 -9.72 7.74 -6.04
CA ASP A 46 -9.74 8.43 -7.34
C ASP A 46 -9.74 9.96 -7.20
N ARG A 47 -10.57 10.50 -6.31
CA ARG A 47 -10.64 11.95 -6.08
C ARG A 47 -9.40 12.50 -5.40
N TRP A 48 -8.75 11.70 -4.54
CA TRP A 48 -7.46 12.07 -3.94
C TRP A 48 -6.36 12.15 -4.99
N HIS A 49 -6.28 11.14 -5.86
CA HIS A 49 -5.29 11.08 -6.94
C HIS A 49 -5.47 12.18 -7.99
N SER A 50 -6.71 12.50 -8.35
CA SER A 50 -6.98 13.59 -9.32
C SER A 50 -6.86 14.99 -8.73
N GLY A 51 -6.65 15.13 -7.41
CA GLY A 51 -6.71 16.40 -6.71
C GLY A 51 -8.12 17.00 -6.58
N ALA A 52 -9.16 16.28 -7.02
CA ALA A 52 -10.56 16.71 -6.86
C ALA A 52 -11.01 16.73 -5.39
N ARG A 53 -10.26 16.07 -4.49
CA ARG A 53 -10.43 16.14 -3.05
C ARG A 53 -9.08 16.01 -2.37
N GLU A 54 -8.87 16.78 -1.29
CA GLU A 54 -7.68 16.64 -0.46
C GLU A 54 -7.56 15.24 0.15
N VAL A 55 -6.32 14.78 0.26
CA VAL A 55 -5.97 13.55 0.98
C VAL A 55 -6.16 13.79 2.48
N PRO A 56 -6.97 12.98 3.20
CA PRO A 56 -7.12 13.11 4.64
C PRO A 56 -5.77 12.96 5.37
N ALA A 57 -5.54 13.77 6.41
CA ALA A 57 -4.26 13.82 7.10
C ALA A 57 -3.79 12.47 7.70
N TRP A 58 -4.72 11.58 8.04
CA TRP A 58 -4.40 10.25 8.59
C TRP A 58 -3.84 9.27 7.55
N VAL A 59 -4.12 9.49 6.26
CA VAL A 59 -3.70 8.58 5.18
C VAL A 59 -2.18 8.54 5.06
N GLY A 60 -1.51 9.68 5.23
CA GLY A 60 -0.04 9.75 5.14
C GLY A 60 0.67 8.82 6.14
N PRO A 61 0.44 8.98 7.45
CA PRO A 61 0.98 8.07 8.47
C PRO A 61 0.56 6.61 8.28
N ALA A 62 -0.67 6.35 7.81
CA ALA A 62 -1.14 4.99 7.52
C ALA A 62 -0.35 4.33 6.39
N LEU A 63 -0.11 5.05 5.29
CA LEU A 63 0.68 4.56 4.16
C LEU A 63 2.14 4.35 4.54
N ALA A 64 2.74 5.25 5.31
CA ALA A 64 4.11 5.07 5.81
C ALA A 64 4.23 3.75 6.58
N ARG A 65 3.28 3.45 7.47
CA ARG A 65 3.27 2.19 8.23
C ARG A 65 3.09 0.95 7.33
N LEU A 66 2.23 1.05 6.32
CA LEU A 66 2.02 -0.04 5.35
C LEU A 66 3.26 -0.29 4.50
N LEU A 67 3.92 0.76 4.03
CA LEU A 67 5.14 0.67 3.22
C LEU A 67 6.31 0.09 4.01
N GLU A 68 6.51 0.50 5.26
CA GLU A 68 7.54 -0.08 6.15
C GLU A 68 7.30 -1.57 6.41
N ALA A 69 6.04 -1.95 6.67
CA ALA A 69 5.68 -3.35 6.85
C ALA A 69 5.89 -4.17 5.56
N HIS A 70 5.56 -3.60 4.41
CA HIS A 70 5.77 -4.22 3.11
C HIS A 70 7.25 -4.40 2.78
N ALA A 71 8.08 -3.37 3.00
CA ALA A 71 9.52 -3.45 2.81
C ALA A 71 10.14 -4.56 3.68
N SER A 72 9.76 -4.62 4.96
CA SER A 72 10.21 -5.66 5.89
C SER A 72 9.83 -7.08 5.41
N ALA A 73 8.62 -7.25 4.86
CA ALA A 73 8.17 -8.53 4.31
C ALA A 73 8.99 -8.93 3.07
N LEU A 74 9.22 -8.01 2.15
CA LEU A 74 10.03 -8.24 0.96
C LEU A 74 11.49 -8.62 1.31
N GLU A 75 12.08 -7.99 2.32
CA GLU A 75 13.42 -8.34 2.80
C GLU A 75 13.47 -9.78 3.34
N ALA A 76 12.46 -10.19 4.11
CA ALA A 76 12.34 -11.55 4.63
C ALA A 76 12.16 -12.58 3.50
N GLU A 77 11.30 -12.28 2.51
CA GLU A 77 11.09 -13.12 1.33
C GLU A 77 12.37 -13.26 0.50
N ALA A 78 13.09 -12.16 0.28
CA ALA A 78 14.36 -12.17 -0.43
C ALA A 78 15.42 -13.02 0.30
N ALA A 79 15.49 -12.95 1.63
CA ALA A 79 16.36 -13.79 2.44
C ALA A 79 15.99 -15.28 2.30
N ALA A 80 14.71 -15.62 2.40
CA ALA A 80 14.21 -16.98 2.25
C ALA A 80 14.51 -17.55 0.85
N ALA A 81 14.26 -16.77 -0.21
CA ALA A 81 14.53 -17.16 -1.59
C ALA A 81 16.02 -17.49 -1.81
N ARG A 82 16.92 -16.64 -1.31
CA ARG A 82 18.37 -16.88 -1.39
C ARG A 82 18.78 -18.16 -0.65
N ALA A 83 18.22 -18.42 0.53
CA ALA A 83 18.50 -19.63 1.29
C ALA A 83 18.03 -20.91 0.57
N VAL A 84 16.86 -20.85 -0.09
CA VAL A 84 16.37 -21.96 -0.93
C VAL A 84 17.28 -22.16 -2.14
N ALA A 85 17.64 -21.09 -2.85
CA ALA A 85 18.51 -21.16 -4.02
C ALA A 85 19.88 -21.78 -3.67
N ALA A 86 20.49 -21.39 -2.56
CA ALA A 86 21.76 -21.95 -2.10
C ALA A 86 21.68 -23.46 -1.82
N ARG A 87 20.55 -23.94 -1.30
CA ARG A 87 20.31 -25.37 -1.06
C ARG A 87 20.07 -26.17 -2.34
N ILE A 88 19.49 -25.55 -3.38
CA ILE A 88 19.26 -26.21 -4.68
C ILE A 88 20.57 -26.29 -5.48
N ALA A 89 21.42 -25.28 -5.37
CA ALA A 89 22.67 -25.19 -6.13
C ALA A 89 23.83 -26.03 -5.58
N GLY A 90 23.75 -26.49 -4.33
CA GLY A 90 24.75 -27.32 -3.66
C GLY A 90 24.31 -28.78 -3.56
#